data_AF-A0A090R4W9-F1
#
_entry.id   AF-A0A090R4W9-F1
#
_cell.length_a   1.000
_cell.length_b   1.000
_cell.length_c   1.000
_cell.angle_alpha   90.00
_cell.angle_beta   90.00
_cell.angle_gamma   90.00
#
_symmetry.space_group_name_H-M   'P 1'
#
loop_
_entity.id
_entity.type
_entity.pdbx_description
1 polymer ?
#
loop_
_entity_poly.entity_id
_entity_poly.type
_entity_poly.pdbx_seq_one_letter_code
_entity_poly.pdbx_strand_id
1 'polypeptide(L)' 'MGAVWVVTADNIRFKIGSGFRDYDRANPPAVGSIIQYRFNGYTQSGKPRFARYIRPRQSPDS' A
#
# COMPACT_ATOMS: atom_id res chain seq x y z
N MET A 1 -13.98 -2.36 -1.53
CA MET A 1 -12.93 -2.62 -0.51
C MET A 1 -12.68 -1.38 0.34
N GLY A 2 -12.44 -1.52 1.66
CA GLY A 2 -12.14 -0.39 2.56
C GLY A 2 -10.64 -0.13 2.75
N ALA A 3 -9.84 -1.18 3.00
CA ALA A 3 -8.39 -1.09 3.17
C ALA A 3 -7.71 -2.42 2.78
N VAL A 4 -6.42 -2.36 2.43
CA VAL A 4 -5.56 -3.53 2.18
C VAL A 4 -4.51 -3.65 3.28
N TRP A 5 -4.11 -4.89 3.57
CA TRP A 5 -2.91 -5.17 4.32
C TRP A 5 -1.71 -5.21 3.40
N VAL A 6 -0.60 -4.62 3.83
CA VAL A 6 0.69 -4.66 3.13
C VAL A 6 1.81 -5.00 4.09
N VAL A 7 2.88 -5.54 3.52
CA VAL A 7 4.15 -5.82 4.21
C VAL A 7 5.26 -5.18 3.39
N THR A 8 6.14 -4.41 4.04
CA THR A 8 7.33 -3.84 3.39
C THR A 8 8.44 -4.88 3.27
N ALA A 9 9.50 -4.56 2.51
CA ALA A 9 10.71 -5.39 2.47
C ALA A 9 11.34 -5.59 3.86
N ASP A 10 11.26 -4.58 4.74
CA ASP A 10 11.72 -4.64 6.12
C ASP A 10 10.73 -5.36 7.07
N ASN A 11 9.80 -6.15 6.53
CA ASN A 11 8.80 -6.93 7.26
C ASN A 11 7.84 -6.09 8.13
N ILE A 12 7.64 -4.81 7.80
CA ILE A 12 6.70 -3.93 8.51
C ILE A 12 5.30 -4.13 7.95
N ARG A 13 4.38 -4.61 8.79
CA ARG A 13 2.97 -4.81 8.42
C ARG A 13 2.07 -3.65 8.86
N PHE A 14 1.32 -3.09 7.91
CA PHE A 14 0.34 -2.03 8.16
C PHE A 14 -0.80 -2.06 7.13
N LYS A 15 -1.85 -1.25 7.37
CA LYS A 15 -2.99 -1.11 6.47
C LYS A 15 -2.89 0.18 5.66
N ILE A 16 -3.31 0.12 4.39
CA ILE A 16 -3.58 1.31 3.57
C ILE A 16 -5.07 1.34 3.27
N GLY A 17 -5.74 2.42 3.66
CA GLY A 17 -7.19 2.62 3.46
C GLY A 17 -7.54 3.81 2.56
N SER A 18 -6.53 4.50 2.01
CA SER A 18 -6.71 5.73 1.23
C SER A 18 -5.89 5.67 -0.06
N GLY A 19 -6.27 6.49 -1.04
CA GLY A 19 -5.63 6.54 -2.37
C GLY A 19 -6.24 5.57 -3.41
N PHE A 20 -7.11 4.65 -3.01
CA PHE A 20 -7.86 3.80 -3.94
C PHE A 20 -8.93 4.59 -4.67
N ARG A 21 -8.96 4.46 -6.01
CA ARG A 21 -10.08 4.93 -6.82
C ARG A 21 -11.24 3.94 -6.73
N ASP A 22 -12.42 4.34 -7.17
CA ASP A 22 -13.59 3.45 -7.13
C ASP A 22 -13.38 2.19 -7.98
N TYR A 23 -12.65 2.31 -9.09
CA TYR A 23 -12.21 1.16 -9.87
C TYR A 23 -11.32 0.20 -9.05
N ASP A 24 -10.31 0.70 -8.32
CA ASP A 24 -9.46 -0.15 -7.47
C ASP A 24 -10.26 -0.74 -6.29
N ARG A 25 -11.32 -0.07 -5.83
CA ARG A 25 -12.19 -0.59 -4.76
C ARG A 25 -13.08 -1.72 -5.23
N ALA A 26 -13.54 -1.66 -6.47
CA ALA A 26 -14.30 -2.72 -7.14
C ALA A 26 -13.38 -3.87 -7.57
N ASN A 27 -12.16 -3.54 -8.03
CA ASN A 27 -11.13 -4.47 -8.49
C ASN A 27 -9.88 -4.32 -7.63
N PRO A 28 -9.89 -4.85 -6.39
CA PRO A 28 -8.76 -4.73 -5.49
C PRO A 28 -7.49 -5.37 -6.06
N PRO A 29 -6.30 -4.85 -5.73
CA PRO A 29 -5.04 -5.53 -6.06
C PRO A 29 -5.07 -6.96 -5.54
N ALA A 30 -4.61 -7.90 -6.37
CA ALA A 30 -4.56 -9.30 -5.97
C ALA A 30 -3.62 -9.50 -4.77
N VAL A 31 -3.94 -10.48 -3.93
CA VAL A 31 -3.07 -10.84 -2.80
C VAL A 31 -1.72 -11.30 -3.35
N GLY A 32 -0.64 -10.76 -2.79
CA GLY A 32 0.73 -11.01 -3.26
C GLY A 32 1.20 -10.07 -4.38
N SER A 33 0.33 -9.23 -4.95
CA SER A 33 0.75 -8.18 -5.86
C SER A 33 1.57 -7.10 -5.15
N ILE A 34 2.54 -6.54 -5.85
CA ILE A 34 3.34 -5.40 -5.37
C ILE A 34 2.61 -4.11 -5.72
N ILE A 35 2.56 -3.18 -4.78
CA ILE A 35 1.96 -1.86 -4.99
C ILE A 35 2.97 -0.76 -4.71
N GLN A 36 2.78 0.37 -5.37
CA GLN A 36 3.45 1.61 -5.02
C GLN A 36 2.54 2.41 -4.09
N TYR A 37 3.11 2.91 -2.99
CA TYR A 37 2.43 3.79 -2.05
C TYR A 37 3.30 4.99 -1.70
N ARG A 38 2.69 6.09 -1.27
CA ARG A 38 3.38 7.26 -0.71
C ARG A 38 2.96 7.47 0.73
N PHE A 39 3.82 8.09 1.53
CA PHE A 39 3.59 8.35 2.94
C PHE A 39 4.33 9.63 3.35
N ASN A 40 3.95 10.21 4.49
CA ASN A 40 4.51 11.46 5.01
C ASN A 40 5.30 11.17 6.30
N GLY A 41 6.50 10.60 6.13
CA GLY A 41 7.37 10.20 7.24
C GLY A 41 6.90 8.95 7.99
N TYR A 42 7.58 8.63 9.09
CA TYR A 42 7.36 7.41 9.87
C TYR A 42 6.78 7.71 11.26
N THR A 43 6.09 6.74 11.85
CA THR A 43 5.73 6.76 13.27
C THR A 43 6.99 6.48 14.11
N GLN A 44 6.90 6.69 15.42
CA GLN A 44 7.95 6.29 16.37
C GLN A 44 8.28 4.79 16.30
N SER A 45 7.29 3.97 15.89
CA SER A 45 7.43 2.54 15.65
C SER A 45 7.89 2.17 14.22
N GLY A 46 8.34 3.15 13.43
CA GLY A 46 8.86 2.92 12.07
C GLY A 46 7.80 2.68 11.00
N LYS A 47 6.50 2.80 11.30
CA LYS A 47 5.42 2.57 10.32
C LYS A 47 5.20 3.82 9.46
N PRO A 48 5.00 3.68 8.14
CA PRO A 48 4.65 4.81 7.28
C PRO A 48 3.39 5.56 7.76
N ARG A 49 3.49 6.88 7.97
CA ARG A 49 2.36 7.73 8.36
C ARG A 49 1.61 8.24 7.12
N PHE A 50 0.28 8.29 7.22
CA PHE A 50 -0.59 8.75 6.13
C PHE A 50 -0.28 8.05 4.79
N ALA A 51 -0.06 6.73 4.87
CA ALA A 51 0.20 5.92 3.71
C ALA A 51 -1.01 5.89 2.78
N ARG A 52 -0.76 6.15 1.49
CA ARG A 52 -1.76 6.27 0.42
C ARG A 52 -1.34 5.41 -0.75
N TYR A 53 -2.27 4.60 -1.25
CA TYR A 53 -2.09 3.82 -2.47
C TYR A 53 -1.89 4.77 -3.67
N ILE A 54 -1.00 4.38 -4.59
CA ILE A 54 -0.76 5.10 -5.85
C ILE A 54 -1.17 4.25 -7.04
N ARG A 55 -0.52 3.09 -7.22
CA ARG A 55 -0.74 2.21 -8.37
C ARG A 55 -0.19 0.80 -8.11
N PRO A 56 -0.65 -0.23 -8.85
CA PRO A 56 0.01 -1.52 -8.88
C PRO A 56 1.40 -1.36 -9.50
N ARG A 57 2.37 -2.16 -9.05
CA ARG A 57 3.70 -2.25 -9.66
C ARG A 57 3.79 -3.58 -10.40
N GLN A 58 4.17 -3.55 -11.68
CA GLN A 58 4.25 -4.74 -12.53
C GLN A 58 5.48 -5.62 -12.25
N SER A 59 6.58 -5.04 -11.74
CA SER A 59 7.85 -5.74 -11.49
C SER A 59 8.60 -5.13 -10.29
N PRO A 60 9.29 -5.93 -9.44
CA PRO A 60 10.05 -5.41 -8.29
C PRO A 60 11.18 -4.44 -8.65
N ASP A 61 11.75 -4.55 -9.86
CA ASP A 61 12.84 -3.71 -10.37
C ASP A 61 12.51 -3.21 -11.79
N SER A 62 12.52 -1.89 -11.97
CA SER A 62 12.65 -1.19 -13.26
C SER A 62 13.26 0.17 -13.00
#